data_AF-A0A1Z9QNT0-F1
#
_entry.id   AF-A0A1Z9QNT0-F1
#
_cell.length_a   1.000
_cell.length_b   1.000
_cell.length_c   1.000
_cell.angle_alpha   90.00
_cell.angle_beta   90.00
_cell.angle_gamma   90.00
#
_symmetry.space_group_name_H-M   'P 1'
#
loop_
_entity.id
_entity.type
_entity.pdbx_description
1 polymer ?
#
loop_
_entity_poly.entity_id
_entity_poly.type
_entity_poly.pdbx_seq_one_letter_code
_entity_poly.pdbx_strand_id
1 'polypeptide(L)'
;MGLTLLIFHVSTAAPYYQALAGTLGHDCPDPIMKHYFFILLMGFSICNLAPAEAAGDAASLDLLVKTLNSTDNPQVRTILMRGMLSGLAGRRNVDAPQGWEELSNKLASSQHAEERALLQQLSQIFGDTAAMQQALATVLDTEAKTETRRIALRSLLAQQDKQVSLKLESLLDDPAICLDAIRGYASVENPSAPKILVSRYASLDAPLQRAIIETLATRQGYASGLLTAIESGKIAREDIPAHVARSLDVLLGDRFTKVFGEVQDLSADRAKLMAKYKAMCSPAAMEKADASRGRAVFAKTCASCHLMYGEGGKIGPDLTGSNRANLDYILLNSVDPSYDVPEGYKMVLIQTVDGRLLNGVVAEEDARRVILKTVEQPRVVIAKDDIEARKISTKSMMPDGQLEQMKPQEMLDLIKYLRTTAQVEMTK
;
A
#
# COMPACT_ATOMS: atom_id res chain seq x y z
N MET A 1 -6.49 38.89 0.96
CA MET A 1 -6.93 37.68 1.71
C MET A 1 -5.79 37.06 2.52
N GLY A 2 -4.98 37.87 3.21
CA GLY A 2 -3.77 37.42 3.92
C GLY A 2 -3.85 37.51 5.45
N LEU A 3 -5.00 37.88 6.02
CA LEU A 3 -5.14 38.12 7.46
C LEU A 3 -5.79 36.96 8.25
N THR A 4 -6.27 35.92 7.57
CA THR A 4 -7.02 34.81 8.23
C THR A 4 -6.12 33.62 8.57
N LEU A 5 -4.91 33.51 8.01
CA LEU A 5 -3.97 32.42 8.33
C LEU A 5 -3.11 32.68 9.58
N LEU A 6 -3.02 33.92 10.07
CA LEU A 6 -2.25 34.22 11.29
C LEU A 6 -2.96 33.80 12.58
N ILE A 7 -4.29 33.59 12.55
CA ILE A 7 -5.08 33.26 13.75
C ILE A 7 -5.04 31.75 14.07
N PHE A 8 -4.75 30.89 13.08
CA PHE A 8 -4.68 29.44 13.32
C PHE A 8 -3.35 28.96 13.92
N HIS A 9 -2.26 29.71 13.77
CA HIS A 9 -0.94 29.32 14.32
C HIS A 9 -0.71 29.75 15.77
N VAL A 10 -1.56 30.60 16.34
CA VAL A 10 -1.44 31.03 17.75
C VAL A 10 -2.22 30.09 18.69
N SER A 11 -3.16 29.27 18.18
CA SER A 11 -4.01 28.43 19.04
C SER A 11 -3.42 27.05 19.39
N THR A 12 -2.30 26.63 18.80
CA THR A 12 -1.67 25.31 19.07
C THR A 12 -0.39 25.39 19.91
N ALA A 13 0.11 26.60 20.22
CA ALA A 13 1.29 26.82 21.06
C ALA A 13 0.96 27.22 22.52
N ALA A 14 -0.31 27.37 22.87
CA ALA A 14 -0.75 27.75 24.21
C ALA A 14 -0.26 26.82 25.36
N PRO A 15 -0.11 25.49 25.19
CA PRO A 15 0.33 24.63 26.30
C PRO A 15 1.84 24.73 26.62
N TYR A 16 2.68 25.20 25.69
CA TYR A 16 4.13 25.25 25.88
C TYR A 16 4.62 26.56 26.53
N TYR A 17 3.89 27.66 26.38
CA TYR A 17 4.24 28.94 27.01
C TYR A 17 3.90 29.01 28.50
N GLN A 18 2.89 28.27 28.96
CA GLN A 18 2.57 28.18 30.40
C GLN A 18 3.62 27.38 31.19
N ALA A 19 4.35 26.47 30.55
CA ALA A 19 5.38 25.66 31.20
C ALA A 19 6.72 26.41 31.42
N LEU A 20 7.00 27.46 30.64
CA LEU A 20 8.22 28.27 30.77
C LEU A 20 8.04 29.52 31.67
N ALA A 21 6.80 29.99 31.86
CA ALA A 21 6.52 31.07 32.82
C ALA A 21 6.47 30.58 34.28
N GLY A 22 6.33 29.27 34.52
CA GLY A 22 6.21 28.68 35.85
C GLY A 22 7.53 28.43 36.59
N THR A 23 8.68 28.52 35.91
CA THR A 23 9.99 28.13 36.48
C THR A 23 10.90 29.30 36.86
N LEU A 24 10.50 30.55 36.63
CA LEU A 24 11.26 31.75 37.05
C LEU A 24 10.32 32.87 37.55
N GLY A 25 9.38 32.50 38.40
CA GLY A 25 8.23 33.33 38.75
C GLY A 25 8.07 33.67 40.23
N HIS A 26 9.12 33.67 41.05
CA HIS A 26 9.09 34.35 42.35
C HIS A 26 10.50 34.84 42.70
N ASP A 27 10.63 36.13 43.01
CA ASP A 27 11.84 36.83 43.51
C ASP A 27 12.86 37.37 42.48
N CYS A 28 12.46 38.39 41.70
CA CYS A 28 13.42 39.35 41.13
C CYS A 28 12.94 40.80 41.37
N PRO A 29 13.67 41.63 42.15
CA PRO A 29 13.15 42.89 42.67
C PRO A 29 13.42 44.13 41.81
N ASP A 30 13.94 44.00 40.58
CA ASP A 30 14.40 45.17 39.80
C ASP A 30 13.62 45.40 38.48
N PRO A 31 12.86 46.50 38.33
CA PRO A 31 12.02 46.78 37.17
C PRO A 31 12.81 47.07 35.87
N ILE A 32 14.11 47.39 35.96
CA ILE A 32 14.95 47.69 34.78
C ILE A 32 15.35 46.39 34.04
N MET A 33 15.49 45.28 34.76
CA MET A 33 15.92 44.00 34.18
C MET A 33 14.81 43.32 33.34
N LYS A 34 13.54 43.58 33.66
CA LYS A 34 12.38 43.11 32.87
C LYS A 34 12.30 43.75 31.49
N HIS A 35 12.70 45.01 31.35
CA HIS A 35 12.68 45.71 30.05
C HIS A 35 13.79 45.22 29.12
N TYR A 36 14.98 44.91 29.64
CA TYR A 36 16.05 44.32 28.84
C TYR A 36 15.73 42.88 28.38
N PHE A 37 15.05 42.09 29.21
CA PHE A 37 14.62 40.74 28.84
C PHE A 37 13.53 40.74 27.74
N PHE A 38 12.63 41.74 27.76
CA PHE A 38 11.63 41.93 26.72
C PHE A 38 12.23 42.43 25.38
N ILE A 39 13.25 43.29 25.44
CA ILE A 39 13.96 43.78 24.24
C ILE A 39 14.85 42.70 23.63
N LEU A 40 15.44 41.79 24.43
CA LEU A 40 16.19 40.64 23.91
C LEU A 40 15.28 39.59 23.24
N LEU A 41 14.05 39.42 23.72
CA LEU A 41 13.04 38.53 23.12
C LEU A 41 12.39 39.13 21.85
N MET A 42 12.28 40.46 21.74
CA MET A 42 11.85 41.10 20.48
C MET A 42 12.98 41.26 19.46
N GLY A 43 14.25 41.33 19.90
CA GLY A 43 15.43 41.36 19.03
C GLY A 43 15.69 40.05 18.26
N PHE A 44 15.13 38.93 18.73
CA PHE A 44 15.15 37.66 18.00
C PHE A 44 14.02 37.50 16.97
N SER A 45 13.04 38.43 16.95
CA SER A 45 11.91 38.39 16.00
C SER A 45 12.14 39.20 14.71
N ILE A 46 13.31 39.82 14.53
CA ILE A 46 13.67 40.56 13.29
C ILE A 46 15.07 40.19 12.79
N CYS A 47 15.51 38.96 13.05
CA CYS A 47 16.55 38.34 12.24
C CYS A 47 15.85 37.62 11.09
N ASN A 48 16.01 38.16 9.87
CA ASN A 48 15.64 37.60 8.57
C ASN A 48 15.25 36.11 8.60
N LEU A 49 14.00 35.81 8.93
CA LEU A 49 13.31 34.67 8.36
C LEU A 49 12.96 35.07 6.94
N ALA A 50 13.98 35.06 6.07
CA ALA A 50 13.71 34.58 4.73
C ALA A 50 12.94 33.26 4.92
N PRO A 51 11.83 33.00 4.19
CA PRO A 51 11.29 31.66 4.17
C PRO A 51 12.50 30.76 3.90
N ALA A 52 12.78 29.82 4.81
CA ALA A 52 13.80 28.82 4.53
C ALA A 52 13.32 28.16 3.24
N GLU A 53 13.90 28.57 2.11
CA GLU A 53 13.77 27.83 0.87
C GLU A 53 14.21 26.44 1.26
N ALA A 54 13.26 25.50 1.23
CA ALA A 54 13.58 24.11 1.49
C ALA A 54 14.76 23.80 0.56
N ALA A 55 15.92 23.51 1.16
CA ALA A 55 17.13 23.29 0.39
C ALA A 55 16.80 22.26 -0.69
N GLY A 56 17.18 22.55 -1.94
CA GLY A 56 16.97 21.63 -3.05
C GLY A 56 17.46 20.23 -2.70
N ASP A 57 16.81 19.20 -3.26
CA ASP A 57 17.05 17.81 -2.86
C ASP A 57 18.51 17.41 -2.81
N ALA A 58 19.29 17.81 -3.81
CA ALA A 58 20.72 17.58 -3.86
C ALA A 58 21.43 18.18 -2.63
N ALA A 59 21.18 19.46 -2.33
CA ALA A 59 21.80 20.15 -1.19
C ALA A 59 21.43 19.52 0.17
N SER A 60 20.20 19.03 0.31
CA SER A 60 19.77 18.32 1.52
C SER A 60 20.49 16.98 1.67
N LEU A 61 20.66 16.23 0.58
CA LEU A 61 21.38 14.95 0.60
C LEU A 61 22.89 15.16 0.82
N ASP A 62 23.49 16.18 0.22
CA ASP A 62 24.89 16.57 0.43
C ASP A 62 25.16 16.89 1.90
N LEU A 63 24.26 17.64 2.55
CA LEU A 63 24.36 17.94 3.97
C LEU A 63 24.27 16.68 4.84
N LEU A 64 23.37 15.74 4.50
CA LEU A 64 23.25 14.47 5.21
C LEU A 64 24.52 13.63 5.07
N VAL A 65 25.06 13.49 3.87
CA VAL A 65 26.31 12.73 3.63
C VAL A 65 27.49 13.39 4.32
N LYS A 66 27.61 14.71 4.28
CA LYS A 66 28.63 15.45 5.04
C LYS A 66 28.51 15.17 6.55
N THR A 67 27.29 15.18 7.07
CA THR A 67 27.03 14.88 8.49
C THR A 67 27.45 13.46 8.84
N LEU A 68 27.08 12.48 8.01
CA LEU A 68 27.44 11.07 8.17
C LEU A 68 28.96 10.83 8.18
N ASN A 69 29.70 11.53 7.31
CA ASN A 69 31.17 11.46 7.30
C ASN A 69 31.80 12.05 8.58
N SER A 70 31.18 13.08 9.16
CA SER A 70 31.70 13.79 10.34
C SER A 70 31.46 13.10 11.69
N THR A 71 30.48 12.19 11.79
CA THR A 71 30.21 11.44 13.02
C THR A 71 30.80 10.04 12.93
N ASP A 72 31.39 9.52 14.02
CA ASP A 72 31.79 8.10 14.15
C ASP A 72 30.84 7.28 15.02
N ASN A 73 29.74 7.89 15.49
CA ASN A 73 28.73 7.19 16.27
C ASN A 73 27.80 6.38 15.34
N PRO A 74 27.79 5.03 15.45
CA PRO A 74 27.05 4.17 14.54
C PRO A 74 25.53 4.28 14.74
N GLN A 75 25.05 4.56 15.96
CA GLN A 75 23.63 4.80 16.20
C GLN A 75 23.14 6.08 15.51
N VAL A 76 23.94 7.15 15.53
CA VAL A 76 23.61 8.40 14.82
C VAL A 76 23.59 8.15 13.31
N ARG A 77 24.58 7.42 12.78
CA ARG A 77 24.64 7.10 11.35
C ARG A 77 23.43 6.28 10.90
N THR A 78 23.09 5.20 11.61
CA THR A 78 21.93 4.36 11.22
C THR A 78 20.61 5.13 11.25
N ILE A 79 20.41 6.02 12.22
CA ILE A 79 19.21 6.89 12.28
C ILE A 79 19.15 7.80 11.04
N LEU A 80 20.25 8.48 10.72
CA LEU A 80 20.31 9.38 9.55
C LEU A 80 20.13 8.62 8.24
N MET A 81 20.76 7.45 8.08
CA MET A 81 20.62 6.60 6.89
C MET A 81 19.20 6.04 6.74
N ARG A 82 18.53 5.64 7.83
CA ARG A 82 17.11 5.27 7.80
C ARG A 82 16.23 6.45 7.39
N GLY A 83 16.53 7.65 7.89
CA GLY A 83 15.85 8.89 7.48
C GLY A 83 16.04 9.18 5.99
N MET A 84 17.26 9.03 5.49
CA MET A 84 17.60 9.17 4.08
C MET A 84 16.84 8.16 3.21
N LEU A 85 16.83 6.87 3.58
CA LEU A 85 16.03 5.84 2.89
C LEU A 85 14.53 6.18 2.90
N SER A 86 13.99 6.64 4.03
CA SER A 86 12.60 7.05 4.12
C SER A 86 12.29 8.24 3.21
N GLY A 87 13.16 9.24 3.13
CA GLY A 87 13.01 10.38 2.23
C GLY A 87 13.16 10.03 0.74
N LEU A 88 13.98 9.03 0.44
CA LEU A 88 14.22 8.53 -0.92
C LEU A 88 13.24 7.42 -1.33
N ALA A 89 12.35 6.96 -0.45
CA ALA A 89 11.44 5.86 -0.75
C ALA A 89 10.54 6.18 -1.96
N GLY A 90 10.55 5.28 -2.94
CA GLY A 90 9.84 5.43 -4.22
C GLY A 90 10.62 6.20 -5.28
N ARG A 91 11.78 6.79 -4.95
CA ARG A 91 12.67 7.42 -5.93
C ARG A 91 13.53 6.37 -6.62
N ARG A 92 13.90 6.72 -7.85
CA ARG A 92 14.71 5.92 -8.75
C ARG A 92 15.82 6.81 -9.33
N ASN A 93 16.95 6.22 -9.69
CA ASN A 93 18.07 6.89 -10.37
C ASN A 93 18.46 8.22 -9.70
N VAL A 94 18.58 8.22 -8.37
CA VAL A 94 18.97 9.43 -7.65
C VAL A 94 20.47 9.57 -7.80
N ASP A 95 20.97 10.73 -8.21
CA ASP A 95 22.43 10.93 -8.27
C ASP A 95 23.05 10.78 -6.89
N ALA A 96 24.22 10.13 -6.83
CA ALA A 96 24.98 9.99 -5.61
C ALA A 96 25.34 11.39 -5.06
N PRO A 97 25.03 11.71 -3.79
CA PRO A 97 25.36 13.01 -3.22
C PRO A 97 26.86 13.22 -3.09
N GLN A 98 27.29 14.48 -2.95
CA GLN A 98 28.70 14.81 -2.74
C GLN A 98 29.25 14.13 -1.48
N GLY A 99 30.40 13.45 -1.61
CA GLY A 99 31.04 12.72 -0.52
C GLY A 99 30.48 11.30 -0.28
N TRP A 100 29.55 10.83 -1.12
CA TRP A 100 28.97 9.48 -1.01
C TRP A 100 30.02 8.38 -1.17
N GLU A 101 30.97 8.53 -2.09
CA GLU A 101 32.05 7.56 -2.31
C GLU A 101 32.94 7.40 -1.06
N GLU A 102 33.31 8.52 -0.42
CA GLU A 102 34.07 8.52 0.83
C GLU A 102 33.31 7.80 1.94
N LEU A 103 32.02 8.12 2.11
CA LEU A 103 31.17 7.49 3.10
C LEU A 103 31.02 5.99 2.84
N SER A 104 30.83 5.61 1.58
CA SER A 104 30.68 4.21 1.17
C SER A 104 31.92 3.40 1.48
N ASN A 105 33.11 3.92 1.15
CA ASN A 105 34.38 3.28 1.49
C ASN A 105 34.57 3.16 3.00
N LYS A 106 34.19 4.19 3.76
CA LYS A 106 34.24 4.19 5.23
C LYS A 106 33.33 3.13 5.85
N LEU A 107 32.11 2.97 5.32
CA LEU A 107 31.09 2.09 5.90
C LEU A 107 31.12 0.65 5.35
N ALA A 108 31.74 0.41 4.19
CA ALA A 108 31.86 -0.93 3.61
C ALA A 108 32.52 -1.94 4.57
N SER A 109 33.47 -1.48 5.39
CA SER A 109 34.19 -2.27 6.38
C SER A 109 33.63 -2.15 7.82
N SER A 110 32.45 -1.55 7.99
CA SER A 110 31.86 -1.36 9.32
C SER A 110 31.61 -2.68 10.05
N GLN A 111 31.96 -2.71 11.33
CA GLN A 111 31.64 -3.83 12.23
C GLN A 111 30.13 -3.91 12.54
N HIS A 112 29.37 -2.83 12.32
CA HIS A 112 27.93 -2.79 12.52
C HIS A 112 27.21 -3.34 11.29
N ALA A 113 26.59 -4.51 11.43
CA ALA A 113 25.85 -5.17 10.35
C ALA A 113 24.73 -4.28 9.77
N GLU A 114 24.12 -3.44 10.60
CA GLU A 114 23.07 -2.54 10.15
C GLU A 114 23.60 -1.42 9.25
N GLU A 115 24.74 -0.80 9.58
CA GLU A 115 25.34 0.23 8.71
C GLU A 115 25.65 -0.33 7.32
N ARG A 116 26.20 -1.55 7.26
CA ARG A 116 26.45 -2.24 5.98
C ARG A 116 25.16 -2.51 5.20
N ALA A 117 24.10 -2.93 5.87
CA ALA A 117 22.80 -3.19 5.23
C ALA A 117 22.11 -1.91 4.73
N LEU A 118 22.21 -0.81 5.48
CA LEU A 118 21.67 0.50 5.08
C LEU A 118 22.50 1.12 3.95
N LEU A 119 23.83 0.98 4.00
CA LEU A 119 24.73 1.41 2.94
C LEU A 119 24.36 0.74 1.62
N GLN A 120 24.22 -0.59 1.63
CA GLN A 120 23.87 -1.34 0.42
C GLN A 120 22.55 -0.87 -0.20
N GLN A 121 21.52 -0.59 0.61
CA GLN A 121 20.23 -0.09 0.13
C GLN A 121 20.35 1.31 -0.48
N LEU A 122 21.10 2.21 0.16
CA LEU A 122 21.34 3.56 -0.34
C LEU A 122 22.17 3.53 -1.63
N SER A 123 23.23 2.72 -1.68
CA SER A 123 24.05 2.55 -2.90
C SER A 123 23.20 2.11 -4.09
N GLN A 124 22.23 1.21 -3.88
CA GLN A 124 21.31 0.80 -4.94
C GLN A 124 20.42 1.94 -5.44
N ILE A 125 19.91 2.79 -4.54
CA ILE A 125 19.13 3.99 -4.92
C ILE A 125 20.00 4.98 -5.71
N PHE A 126 21.29 5.04 -5.39
CA PHE A 126 22.27 5.87 -6.10
C PHE A 126 22.88 5.24 -7.35
N GLY A 127 22.32 4.11 -7.81
CA GLY A 127 22.71 3.49 -9.08
C GLY A 127 24.00 2.67 -9.05
N ASP A 128 24.48 2.25 -7.87
CA ASP A 128 25.65 1.37 -7.75
C ASP A 128 25.34 -0.02 -8.33
N THR A 129 25.91 -0.29 -9.50
CA THR A 129 25.72 -1.55 -10.23
C THR A 129 26.27 -2.76 -9.46
N ALA A 130 27.36 -2.60 -8.70
CA ALA A 130 27.91 -3.68 -7.89
C ALA A 130 26.97 -4.01 -6.72
N ALA A 131 26.39 -3.00 -6.08
CA ALA A 131 25.40 -3.20 -5.02
C ALA A 131 24.12 -3.89 -5.53
N MET A 132 23.70 -3.59 -6.77
CA MET A 132 22.58 -4.27 -7.42
C MET A 132 22.91 -5.74 -7.75
N GLN A 133 24.10 -6.01 -8.29
CA GLN A 133 24.56 -7.38 -8.57
C GLN A 133 24.66 -8.21 -7.28
N GLN A 134 25.17 -7.63 -6.19
CA GLN A 134 25.24 -8.30 -4.90
C GLN A 134 23.84 -8.62 -4.34
N ALA A 135 22.87 -7.72 -4.50
CA ALA A 135 21.50 -8.02 -4.12
C ALA A 135 20.90 -9.12 -5.00
N LEU A 136 21.16 -9.15 -6.30
CA LEU A 136 20.68 -10.21 -7.17
C LEU A 136 21.27 -11.57 -6.75
N ALA A 137 22.57 -11.62 -6.43
CA ALA A 137 23.21 -12.80 -5.88
C ALA A 137 22.55 -13.24 -4.56
N THR A 138 22.23 -12.29 -3.69
CA THR A 138 21.52 -12.56 -2.43
C THR A 138 20.13 -13.14 -2.66
N VAL A 139 19.36 -12.64 -3.64
CA VAL A 139 18.03 -13.19 -3.97
C VAL A 139 18.10 -14.65 -4.42
N LEU A 140 19.13 -14.99 -5.19
CA LEU A 140 19.34 -16.31 -5.78
C LEU A 140 20.02 -17.31 -4.83
N ASP A 141 20.59 -16.85 -3.73
CA ASP A 141 21.23 -17.72 -2.73
C ASP A 141 20.19 -18.44 -1.88
N THR A 142 20.02 -19.75 -2.10
CA THR A 142 19.06 -20.59 -1.37
C THR A 142 19.48 -20.83 0.09
N GLU A 143 20.75 -20.62 0.43
CA GLU A 143 21.27 -20.77 1.79
C GLU A 143 21.08 -19.49 2.62
N ALA A 144 20.82 -18.35 1.97
CA ALA A 144 20.53 -17.10 2.65
C ALA A 144 19.17 -17.13 3.36
N LYS A 145 19.08 -16.42 4.49
CA LYS A 145 17.83 -16.27 5.24
C LYS A 145 16.73 -15.70 4.35
N THR A 146 15.54 -16.29 4.36
CA THR A 146 14.38 -15.86 3.56
C THR A 146 14.11 -14.36 3.64
N GLU A 147 14.16 -13.78 4.85
CA GLU A 147 13.89 -12.35 5.01
C GLU A 147 14.94 -11.47 4.32
N THR A 148 16.21 -11.86 4.38
CA THR A 148 17.28 -11.17 3.65
C THR A 148 17.04 -11.22 2.14
N ARG A 149 16.63 -12.38 1.61
CA ARG A 149 16.31 -12.56 0.19
C ARG A 149 15.11 -11.70 -0.23
N ARG A 150 14.05 -11.64 0.58
CA ARG A 150 12.88 -10.78 0.33
C ARG A 150 13.22 -9.30 0.35
N ILE A 151 14.07 -8.86 1.29
CA ILE A 151 14.54 -7.47 1.35
C ILE A 151 15.32 -7.12 0.07
N ALA A 152 16.25 -7.99 -0.36
CA ALA A 152 17.02 -7.79 -1.58
C ALA A 152 16.12 -7.75 -2.83
N LEU A 153 15.15 -8.68 -2.93
CA LEU A 153 14.19 -8.73 -4.03
C LEU A 153 13.35 -7.45 -4.09
N ARG A 154 12.77 -7.02 -2.95
CA ARG A 154 11.97 -5.79 -2.87
C ARG A 154 12.78 -4.57 -3.29
N SER A 155 14.05 -4.50 -2.89
CA SER A 155 14.93 -3.39 -3.27
C SER A 155 15.16 -3.35 -4.79
N LEU A 156 15.52 -4.48 -5.41
CA LEU A 156 15.73 -4.57 -6.86
C LEU A 156 14.45 -4.23 -7.66
N LEU A 157 13.29 -4.72 -7.21
CA LEU A 157 12.01 -4.40 -7.83
C LEU A 157 11.65 -2.92 -7.71
N ALA A 158 11.94 -2.28 -6.56
CA ALA A 158 11.74 -0.85 -6.37
C ALA A 158 12.63 -0.01 -7.29
N GLN A 159 13.85 -0.48 -7.59
CA GLN A 159 14.76 0.15 -8.55
C GLN A 159 14.46 -0.20 -10.02
N GLN A 160 13.39 -0.95 -10.29
CA GLN A 160 13.04 -1.44 -11.63
C GLN A 160 14.18 -2.19 -12.33
N ASP A 161 14.96 -2.94 -11.56
CA ASP A 161 16.08 -3.70 -12.12
C ASP A 161 15.57 -4.76 -13.12
N LYS A 162 16.03 -4.67 -14.37
CA LYS A 162 15.60 -5.60 -15.42
C LYS A 162 16.18 -6.99 -15.22
N GLN A 163 17.31 -7.13 -14.54
CA GLN A 163 17.95 -8.44 -14.34
C GLN A 163 17.15 -9.31 -13.38
N VAL A 164 16.64 -8.74 -12.28
CA VAL A 164 15.80 -9.48 -11.34
C VAL A 164 14.52 -9.99 -12.02
N SER A 165 13.93 -9.20 -12.92
CA SER A 165 12.75 -9.58 -13.70
C SER A 165 12.96 -10.84 -14.54
N LEU A 166 14.16 -11.02 -15.10
CA LEU A 166 14.55 -12.21 -15.86
C LEU A 166 14.81 -13.44 -14.98
N LYS A 167 14.97 -13.24 -13.67
CA LYS A 167 15.24 -14.29 -12.68
C LYS A 167 14.05 -14.66 -11.81
N LEU A 168 12.93 -13.93 -11.91
CA LEU A 168 11.72 -14.23 -11.14
C LEU A 168 11.20 -15.64 -11.38
N GLU A 169 11.33 -16.19 -12.60
CA GLU A 169 10.89 -17.55 -12.91
C GLU A 169 11.57 -18.61 -12.05
N SER A 170 12.88 -18.49 -11.79
CA SER A 170 13.61 -19.45 -10.96
C SER A 170 13.23 -19.39 -9.47
N LEU A 171 12.54 -18.34 -9.06
CA LEU A 171 12.08 -18.16 -7.68
C LEU A 171 10.68 -18.76 -7.44
N LEU A 172 9.96 -19.16 -8.50
CA LEU A 172 8.59 -19.66 -8.40
C LEU A 172 8.51 -21.05 -7.76
N ASP A 173 9.60 -21.82 -7.80
CA ASP A 173 9.68 -23.17 -7.23
C ASP A 173 10.05 -23.17 -5.73
N ASP A 174 10.36 -21.99 -5.16
CA ASP A 174 10.70 -21.81 -3.76
C ASP A 174 9.49 -21.29 -2.97
N PRO A 175 8.85 -22.12 -2.11
CA PRO A 175 7.64 -21.72 -1.39
C PRO A 175 7.83 -20.49 -0.50
N ALA A 176 9.06 -20.22 -0.05
CA ALA A 176 9.34 -19.12 0.85
C ALA A 176 9.33 -17.75 0.14
N ILE A 177 9.52 -17.71 -1.18
CA ILE A 177 9.59 -16.46 -1.96
C ILE A 177 8.69 -16.45 -3.20
N CYS A 178 8.00 -17.56 -3.50
CA CYS A 178 7.14 -17.71 -4.68
C CYS A 178 6.10 -16.59 -4.80
N LEU A 179 5.43 -16.22 -3.69
CA LEU A 179 4.47 -15.12 -3.68
C LEU A 179 5.12 -13.77 -4.03
N ASP A 180 6.30 -13.48 -3.47
CA ASP A 180 7.07 -12.27 -3.77
C ASP A 180 7.50 -12.25 -5.24
N ALA A 181 7.87 -13.40 -5.80
CA ALA A 181 8.28 -13.54 -7.19
C ALA A 181 7.12 -13.33 -8.18
N ILE A 182 5.94 -13.90 -7.91
CA ILE A 182 4.72 -13.64 -8.69
C ILE A 182 4.42 -12.13 -8.71
N ARG A 183 4.37 -11.50 -7.54
CA ARG A 183 4.12 -10.05 -7.41
C ARG A 183 5.25 -9.19 -8.00
N GLY A 184 6.46 -9.73 -8.11
CA GLY A 184 7.59 -9.08 -8.75
C GLY A 184 7.32 -8.71 -10.21
N TYR A 185 6.60 -9.57 -10.95
CA TYR A 185 6.26 -9.30 -12.35
C TYR A 185 5.34 -8.09 -12.55
N ALA A 186 4.54 -7.72 -11.54
CA ALA A 186 3.77 -6.49 -11.57
C ALA A 186 4.69 -5.27 -11.48
N SER A 187 5.74 -5.34 -10.66
CA SER A 187 6.66 -4.22 -10.38
C SER A 187 7.61 -3.94 -11.53
N VAL A 188 8.18 -4.99 -12.14
CA VAL A 188 9.10 -4.88 -13.27
C VAL A 188 8.60 -5.72 -14.44
N GLU A 189 8.52 -5.12 -15.62
CA GLU A 189 8.00 -5.79 -16.80
C GLU A 189 8.86 -7.01 -17.20
N ASN A 190 8.18 -8.09 -17.55
CA ASN A 190 8.71 -9.25 -18.25
C ASN A 190 7.66 -9.70 -19.27
N PRO A 191 7.89 -9.54 -20.58
CA PRO A 191 6.95 -9.96 -21.62
C PRO A 191 6.57 -11.45 -21.56
N SER A 192 7.41 -12.30 -20.97
CA SER A 192 7.14 -13.73 -20.80
C SER A 192 6.26 -14.05 -19.58
N ALA A 193 6.03 -13.09 -18.68
CA ALA A 193 5.28 -13.32 -17.44
C ALA A 193 3.91 -13.98 -17.65
N PRO A 194 3.07 -13.57 -18.63
CA PRO A 194 1.78 -14.23 -18.84
C PRO A 194 1.91 -15.70 -19.17
N LYS A 195 2.85 -16.06 -20.04
CA LYS A 195 3.11 -17.46 -20.40
C LYS A 195 3.59 -18.27 -19.18
N ILE A 196 4.55 -17.73 -18.45
CA ILE A 196 5.15 -18.37 -17.26
C ILE A 196 4.08 -18.59 -16.19
N LEU A 197 3.37 -17.55 -15.79
CA LEU A 197 2.40 -17.61 -14.70
C LEU A 197 1.18 -18.48 -15.04
N VAL A 198 0.60 -18.33 -16.24
CA VAL A 198 -0.55 -19.15 -16.67
C VAL A 198 -0.19 -20.64 -16.72
N SER A 199 1.04 -21.00 -17.11
CA SER A 199 1.47 -22.41 -17.16
C SER A 199 1.51 -23.10 -15.80
N ARG A 200 1.65 -22.33 -14.71
CA ARG A 200 1.75 -22.83 -13.33
C ARG A 200 0.43 -22.69 -12.55
N TYR A 201 -0.55 -21.95 -13.07
CA TYR A 201 -1.80 -21.62 -12.38
C TYR A 201 -2.50 -22.85 -11.78
N ALA A 202 -2.71 -23.90 -12.57
CA ALA A 202 -3.46 -25.08 -12.14
C ALA A 202 -2.78 -25.91 -11.04
N SER A 203 -1.46 -25.80 -10.88
CA SER A 203 -0.70 -26.54 -9.87
C SER A 203 -0.54 -25.82 -8.54
N LEU A 204 -0.94 -24.54 -8.47
CA LEU A 204 -0.76 -23.70 -7.29
C LEU A 204 -2.01 -23.67 -6.43
N ASP A 205 -1.84 -23.30 -5.16
CA ASP A 205 -2.94 -23.11 -4.22
C ASP A 205 -3.71 -21.81 -4.48
N ALA A 206 -4.89 -21.67 -3.86
CA ALA A 206 -5.77 -20.52 -4.10
C ALA A 206 -5.12 -19.14 -3.82
N PRO A 207 -4.29 -18.96 -2.76
CA PRO A 207 -3.56 -17.70 -2.56
C PRO A 207 -2.63 -17.34 -3.72
N LEU A 208 -1.84 -18.29 -4.24
CA LEU A 208 -0.90 -18.04 -5.33
C LEU A 208 -1.62 -17.89 -6.69
N GLN A 209 -2.68 -18.67 -6.92
CA GLN A 209 -3.56 -18.50 -8.08
C GLN A 209 -4.15 -17.08 -8.16
N ARG A 210 -4.64 -16.57 -7.02
CA ARG A 210 -5.13 -15.20 -6.91
C ARG A 210 -4.04 -14.18 -7.22
N ALA A 211 -2.85 -14.35 -6.63
CA ALA A 211 -1.72 -13.46 -6.89
C ALA A 211 -1.33 -13.42 -8.38
N ILE A 212 -1.45 -14.54 -9.11
CA ILE A 212 -1.24 -14.60 -10.56
C ILE A 212 -2.29 -13.76 -11.29
N ILE A 213 -3.57 -13.96 -11.00
CA ILE A 213 -4.67 -13.23 -11.66
C ILE A 213 -4.51 -11.72 -11.43
N GLU A 214 -4.25 -11.32 -10.19
CA GLU A 214 -4.01 -9.92 -9.80
C GLU A 214 -2.79 -9.35 -10.54
N THR A 215 -1.67 -10.07 -10.55
CA THR A 215 -0.44 -9.66 -11.25
C THR A 215 -0.67 -9.47 -12.75
N LEU A 216 -1.39 -10.39 -13.39
CA LEU A 216 -1.65 -10.31 -14.83
C LEU A 216 -2.60 -9.17 -15.20
N ALA A 217 -3.37 -8.64 -14.25
CA ALA A 217 -4.27 -7.52 -14.46
C ALA A 217 -3.62 -6.14 -14.19
N THR A 218 -2.29 -6.09 -14.03
CA THR A 218 -1.58 -4.83 -13.74
C THR A 218 -1.10 -4.09 -14.99
N ARG A 219 -1.07 -4.72 -16.16
CA ARG A 219 -0.53 -4.15 -17.40
C ARG A 219 -1.33 -4.64 -18.60
N GLN A 220 -1.47 -3.82 -19.63
CA GLN A 220 -2.25 -4.17 -20.84
C GLN A 220 -1.75 -5.44 -21.54
N GLY A 221 -0.43 -5.59 -21.69
CA GLY A 221 0.17 -6.78 -22.30
C GLY A 221 -0.11 -8.06 -21.51
N TYR A 222 -0.09 -7.97 -20.19
CA TYR A 222 -0.39 -9.10 -19.32
C TYR A 222 -1.87 -9.43 -19.28
N ALA A 223 -2.71 -8.41 -19.22
CA ALA A 223 -4.16 -8.53 -19.22
C ALA A 223 -4.63 -9.25 -20.50
N SER A 224 -3.99 -8.97 -21.64
CA SER A 224 -4.24 -9.70 -22.88
C SER A 224 -3.93 -11.20 -22.74
N GLY A 225 -2.83 -11.56 -22.08
CA GLY A 225 -2.47 -12.96 -21.84
C GLY A 225 -3.43 -13.66 -20.85
N LEU A 226 -3.89 -12.96 -19.81
CA LEU A 226 -4.93 -13.47 -18.91
C LEU A 226 -6.25 -13.67 -19.64
N LEU A 227 -6.67 -12.72 -20.49
CA LEU A 227 -7.88 -12.84 -21.29
C LEU A 227 -7.83 -14.10 -22.19
N THR A 228 -6.72 -14.34 -22.87
CA THR A 228 -6.52 -15.56 -23.67
C THR A 228 -6.56 -16.83 -22.81
N ALA A 229 -6.03 -16.79 -21.59
CA ALA A 229 -6.12 -17.93 -20.67
C ALA A 229 -7.58 -18.23 -20.28
N ILE A 230 -8.40 -17.19 -20.05
CA ILE A 230 -9.84 -17.30 -19.80
C ILE A 230 -10.56 -17.88 -21.03
N GLU A 231 -10.31 -17.34 -22.22
CA GLU A 231 -10.92 -17.83 -23.47
C GLU A 231 -10.63 -19.30 -23.74
N SER A 232 -9.41 -19.75 -23.42
CA SER A 232 -8.99 -21.15 -23.58
C SER A 232 -9.44 -22.09 -22.46
N GLY A 233 -10.10 -21.58 -21.41
CA GLY A 233 -10.53 -22.36 -20.24
C GLY A 233 -9.40 -22.79 -19.30
N LYS A 234 -8.20 -22.22 -19.42
CA LYS A 234 -7.07 -22.49 -18.50
C LYS A 234 -7.24 -21.82 -17.15
N ILE A 235 -7.93 -20.68 -17.12
CA ILE A 235 -8.34 -19.97 -15.92
C ILE A 235 -9.85 -19.84 -16.00
N ALA A 236 -10.56 -20.28 -14.96
CA ALA A 236 -12.01 -20.23 -14.95
C ALA A 236 -12.47 -18.77 -14.80
N ARG A 237 -13.59 -18.42 -15.43
CA ARG A 237 -14.16 -17.07 -15.34
C ARG A 237 -14.53 -16.72 -13.90
N GLU A 238 -14.98 -17.71 -13.16
CA GLU A 238 -15.41 -17.63 -11.76
C GLU A 238 -14.24 -17.35 -10.81
N ASP A 239 -13.00 -17.58 -11.24
CA ASP A 239 -11.81 -17.29 -10.46
C ASP A 239 -11.44 -15.80 -10.50
N ILE A 240 -11.98 -15.04 -11.45
CA ILE A 240 -11.64 -13.62 -11.65
C ILE A 240 -12.40 -12.74 -10.63
N PRO A 241 -11.69 -12.12 -9.67
CA PRO A 241 -12.35 -11.24 -8.71
C PRO A 241 -12.92 -10.00 -9.40
N ALA A 242 -14.03 -9.46 -8.88
CA ALA A 242 -14.67 -8.28 -9.47
C ALA A 242 -13.77 -7.03 -9.51
N HIS A 243 -12.80 -6.88 -8.60
CA HIS A 243 -11.82 -5.79 -8.68
C HIS A 243 -10.83 -5.98 -9.85
N VAL A 244 -10.45 -7.23 -10.15
CA VAL A 244 -9.63 -7.57 -11.31
C VAL A 244 -10.40 -7.38 -12.60
N ALA A 245 -11.67 -7.82 -12.66
CA ALA A 245 -12.53 -7.61 -13.83
C ALA A 245 -12.63 -6.11 -14.19
N ARG A 246 -12.74 -5.22 -13.20
CA ARG A 246 -12.70 -3.77 -13.41
C ARG A 246 -11.37 -3.29 -13.98
N SER A 247 -10.23 -3.80 -13.48
CA SER A 247 -8.91 -3.47 -14.04
C SER A 247 -8.78 -3.97 -15.49
N LEU A 248 -9.27 -5.17 -15.80
CA LEU A 248 -9.26 -5.73 -17.15
C LEU A 248 -10.14 -4.93 -18.11
N ASP A 249 -11.31 -4.46 -17.66
CA ASP A 249 -12.17 -3.57 -18.44
C ASP A 249 -11.47 -2.25 -18.77
N VAL A 250 -10.78 -1.63 -17.80
CA VAL A 250 -9.98 -0.42 -18.04
C VAL A 250 -8.83 -0.67 -19.02
N LEU A 251 -8.15 -1.81 -18.89
CA LEU A 251 -6.96 -2.12 -19.70
C LEU A 251 -7.28 -2.60 -21.13
N LEU A 252 -8.40 -3.29 -21.33
CA LEU A 252 -8.72 -3.99 -22.58
C LEU A 252 -10.03 -3.53 -23.23
N GLY A 253 -10.88 -2.81 -22.51
CA GLY A 253 -12.17 -2.29 -22.99
C GLY A 253 -13.03 -3.36 -23.66
N ASP A 254 -13.48 -3.04 -24.88
CA ASP A 254 -14.34 -3.90 -25.70
C ASP A 254 -13.82 -5.34 -25.90
N ARG A 255 -12.50 -5.55 -25.84
CA ARG A 255 -11.95 -6.91 -25.96
C ARG A 255 -12.30 -7.75 -24.73
N PHE A 256 -12.24 -7.16 -23.55
CA PHE A 256 -12.63 -7.84 -22.33
C PHE A 256 -14.13 -8.06 -22.26
N THR A 257 -14.94 -7.03 -22.56
CA THR A 257 -16.41 -7.14 -22.48
C THR A 257 -16.99 -8.16 -23.45
N LYS A 258 -16.37 -8.40 -24.61
CA LYS A 258 -16.78 -9.47 -25.53
C LYS A 258 -16.64 -10.88 -24.97
N VAL A 259 -15.63 -11.12 -24.12
CA VAL A 259 -15.32 -12.44 -23.54
C VAL A 259 -15.97 -12.60 -22.17
N PHE A 260 -15.84 -11.57 -21.34
CA PHE A 260 -16.29 -11.56 -19.96
C PHE A 260 -17.70 -10.97 -19.80
N GLY A 261 -18.33 -10.47 -20.86
CA GLY A 261 -19.58 -9.71 -20.75
C GLY A 261 -19.36 -8.33 -20.13
N GLU A 262 -20.41 -7.52 -20.08
CA GLU A 262 -20.35 -6.23 -19.39
C GLU A 262 -20.02 -6.47 -17.90
N VAL A 263 -19.05 -5.71 -17.38
CA VAL A 263 -18.90 -5.52 -15.94
C VAL A 263 -20.07 -4.65 -15.50
N GLN A 264 -21.23 -5.28 -15.35
CA GLN A 264 -22.45 -4.57 -15.02
C GLN A 264 -22.26 -3.82 -13.69
N ASP A 265 -22.61 -2.53 -13.68
CA ASP A 265 -23.17 -1.93 -12.49
C ASP A 265 -24.48 -2.68 -12.21
N LEU A 266 -24.39 -3.78 -11.45
CA LEU A 266 -25.52 -4.58 -10.98
C LEU A 266 -26.37 -3.72 -10.03
N SER A 267 -27.07 -2.75 -10.60
CA SER A 267 -27.65 -1.61 -9.89
C SER A 267 -29.08 -1.32 -10.29
N ALA A 268 -29.62 -2.02 -11.29
CA ALA A 268 -30.89 -1.63 -11.90
C ALA A 268 -32.07 -1.62 -10.91
N ASP A 269 -31.97 -2.27 -9.74
CA ASP A 269 -32.90 -2.04 -8.62
C ASP A 269 -32.31 -2.43 -7.24
N ARG A 270 -31.40 -1.59 -6.71
CA ARG A 270 -30.78 -1.80 -5.38
C ARG A 270 -31.81 -1.93 -4.26
N ALA A 271 -32.90 -1.17 -4.32
CA ALA A 271 -33.98 -1.24 -3.34
C ALA A 271 -34.66 -2.62 -3.37
N LYS A 272 -34.93 -3.16 -4.57
CA LYS A 272 -35.48 -4.51 -4.73
C LYS A 272 -34.51 -5.61 -4.28
N LEU A 273 -33.22 -5.45 -4.54
CA LEU A 273 -32.20 -6.38 -4.04
C LEU A 273 -32.14 -6.38 -2.52
N MET A 274 -32.10 -5.20 -1.89
CA MET A 274 -32.18 -5.07 -0.44
C MET A 274 -33.45 -5.72 0.12
N ALA A 275 -34.61 -5.46 -0.49
CA ALA A 275 -35.87 -6.06 -0.07
C ALA A 275 -35.86 -7.60 -0.21
N LYS A 276 -35.32 -8.12 -1.32
CA LYS A 276 -35.14 -9.56 -1.57
C LYS A 276 -34.29 -10.20 -0.48
N TYR A 277 -33.08 -9.68 -0.24
CA TYR A 277 -32.16 -10.26 0.74
C TYR A 277 -32.67 -10.12 2.17
N LYS A 278 -33.33 -9.01 2.49
CA LYS A 278 -34.01 -8.83 3.78
C LYS A 278 -35.09 -9.87 4.01
N ALA A 279 -35.91 -10.18 2.99
CA ALA A 279 -36.93 -11.21 3.07
C ALA A 279 -36.33 -12.62 3.23
N MET A 280 -35.19 -12.90 2.61
CA MET A 280 -34.48 -14.18 2.77
C MET A 280 -33.97 -14.37 4.21
N CYS A 281 -33.53 -13.30 4.87
CA CYS A 281 -33.05 -13.31 6.26
C CYS A 281 -34.18 -13.40 7.32
N SER A 282 -35.24 -14.17 7.07
CA SER A 282 -36.30 -14.45 8.05
C SER A 282 -35.74 -15.10 9.33
N PRO A 283 -36.42 -14.95 10.50
CA PRO A 283 -35.96 -15.57 11.74
C PRO A 283 -35.69 -17.08 11.61
N ALA A 284 -36.60 -17.82 10.98
CA ALA A 284 -36.46 -19.26 10.76
C ALA A 284 -35.29 -19.63 9.83
N ALA A 285 -35.00 -18.80 8.82
CA ALA A 285 -33.83 -19.00 7.96
C ALA A 285 -32.52 -18.72 8.70
N MET A 286 -32.48 -17.64 9.49
CA MET A 286 -31.30 -17.26 10.28
C MET A 286 -31.02 -18.21 11.44
N GLU A 287 -32.03 -18.93 11.93
CA GLU A 287 -31.85 -20.02 12.91
C GLU A 287 -31.15 -21.22 12.29
N LYS A 288 -31.45 -21.55 11.02
CA LYS A 288 -30.83 -22.64 10.25
C LYS A 288 -29.47 -22.28 9.64
N ALA A 289 -29.15 -20.99 9.54
CA ALA A 289 -27.88 -20.50 9.02
C ALA A 289 -26.72 -20.83 9.95
N ASP A 290 -25.56 -21.13 9.36
CA ASP A 290 -24.38 -21.64 10.04
C ASP A 290 -23.24 -20.61 9.97
N ALA A 291 -22.78 -20.17 11.15
CA ALA A 291 -21.73 -19.17 11.24
C ALA A 291 -20.35 -19.71 10.82
N SER A 292 -20.07 -21.00 11.01
CA SER A 292 -18.81 -21.63 10.61
C SER A 292 -18.67 -21.73 9.10
N ARG A 293 -19.76 -22.09 8.40
CA ARG A 293 -19.81 -22.00 6.94
C ARG A 293 -19.74 -20.55 6.46
N GLY A 294 -20.41 -19.64 7.19
CA GLY A 294 -20.35 -18.21 6.91
C GLY A 294 -18.95 -17.62 7.01
N ARG A 295 -18.14 -18.08 7.96
CA ARG A 295 -16.72 -17.69 8.07
C ARG A 295 -15.92 -18.11 6.83
N ALA A 296 -16.19 -19.29 6.27
CA ALA A 296 -15.53 -19.73 5.03
C ALA A 296 -15.91 -18.84 3.83
N VAL A 297 -17.19 -18.44 3.72
CA VAL A 297 -17.65 -17.48 2.69
C VAL A 297 -17.00 -16.11 2.88
N PHE A 298 -16.90 -15.62 4.11
CA PHE A 298 -16.19 -14.38 4.45
C PHE A 298 -14.71 -14.46 4.05
N ALA A 299 -14.02 -15.53 4.39
CA ALA A 299 -12.62 -15.76 4.04
C ALA A 299 -12.39 -15.73 2.52
N LYS A 300 -13.32 -16.31 1.75
CA LYS A 300 -13.26 -16.33 0.29
C LYS A 300 -13.52 -14.95 -0.34
N THR A 301 -14.48 -14.19 0.19
CA THR A 301 -15.08 -13.05 -0.53
C THR A 301 -14.73 -11.68 0.06
N CYS A 302 -14.65 -11.59 1.38
CA CYS A 302 -14.56 -10.31 2.11
C CYS A 302 -13.19 -10.11 2.77
N ALA A 303 -12.55 -11.19 3.21
CA ALA A 303 -11.31 -11.14 3.99
C ALA A 303 -10.09 -10.64 3.21
N SER A 304 -10.15 -10.57 1.88
CA SER A 304 -9.09 -9.90 1.09
C SER A 304 -9.02 -8.40 1.38
N CYS A 305 -10.15 -7.79 1.74
CA CYS A 305 -10.25 -6.35 1.95
C CYS A 305 -10.51 -5.98 3.42
N HIS A 306 -11.33 -6.77 4.12
CA HIS A 306 -11.82 -6.45 5.46
C HIS A 306 -11.20 -7.31 6.54
N LEU A 307 -11.02 -6.68 7.71
CA LEU A 307 -10.63 -7.36 8.94
C LEU A 307 -11.89 -7.73 9.74
N MET A 308 -11.88 -8.92 10.35
CA MET A 308 -12.91 -9.39 11.25
C MET A 308 -12.25 -10.26 12.32
N TYR A 309 -12.45 -9.92 13.60
CA TYR A 309 -11.84 -10.59 14.75
C TYR A 309 -10.31 -10.76 14.64
N GLY A 310 -9.62 -9.77 14.09
CA GLY A 310 -8.16 -9.81 13.92
C GLY A 310 -7.66 -10.46 12.62
N GLU A 311 -8.55 -11.06 11.82
CA GLU A 311 -8.18 -11.77 10.59
C GLU A 311 -8.69 -11.04 9.34
N GLY A 312 -7.89 -11.04 8.27
CA GLY A 312 -8.22 -10.45 6.96
C GLY A 312 -7.40 -9.21 6.60
N GLY A 313 -7.87 -8.49 5.57
CA GLY A 313 -7.21 -7.35 4.97
C GLY A 313 -7.47 -6.02 5.68
N LYS A 314 -6.64 -5.01 5.40
CA LYS A 314 -6.75 -3.64 5.94
C LYS A 314 -7.00 -2.59 4.85
N ILE A 315 -7.68 -3.01 3.79
CA ILE A 315 -8.07 -2.15 2.66
C ILE A 315 -9.38 -1.46 2.98
N GLY A 316 -10.40 -2.27 3.32
CA GLY A 316 -11.66 -1.79 3.88
C GLY A 316 -11.57 -1.60 5.39
N PRO A 317 -12.63 -1.03 6.00
CA PRO A 317 -12.74 -0.92 7.45
C PRO A 317 -12.73 -2.28 8.15
N ASP A 318 -12.28 -2.28 9.41
CA ASP A 318 -12.45 -3.39 10.34
C ASP A 318 -13.95 -3.56 10.66
N LEU A 319 -14.49 -4.72 10.30
CA LEU A 319 -15.90 -5.02 10.50
C LEU A 319 -16.20 -5.40 11.95
N THR A 320 -15.23 -5.82 12.75
CA THR A 320 -15.43 -6.30 14.13
C THR A 320 -16.25 -5.32 14.98
N GLY A 321 -15.92 -4.03 14.91
CA GLY A 321 -16.60 -2.95 15.64
C GLY A 321 -17.72 -2.24 14.86
N SER A 322 -18.07 -2.70 13.67
CA SER A 322 -19.13 -2.09 12.85
C SER A 322 -20.53 -2.36 13.41
N ASN A 323 -21.55 -1.69 12.85
CA ASN A 323 -22.96 -1.83 13.25
C ASN A 323 -23.61 -3.17 12.82
N ARG A 324 -22.92 -4.27 13.11
CA ARG A 324 -23.25 -5.63 12.65
C ARG A 324 -24.49 -6.22 13.31
N ALA A 325 -25.02 -5.62 14.38
CA ALA A 325 -26.32 -6.01 14.91
C ALA A 325 -27.47 -5.64 13.95
N ASN A 326 -27.29 -4.59 13.14
CA ASN A 326 -28.28 -4.05 12.22
C ASN A 326 -28.18 -4.74 10.85
N LEU A 327 -29.22 -5.52 10.50
CA LEU A 327 -29.30 -6.20 9.20
C LEU A 327 -29.35 -5.22 8.02
N ASP A 328 -30.08 -4.11 8.16
CA ASP A 328 -30.19 -3.12 7.08
C ASP A 328 -28.85 -2.45 6.79
N TYR A 329 -28.02 -2.25 7.82
CA TYR A 329 -26.64 -1.75 7.65
C TYR A 329 -25.77 -2.74 6.87
N ILE A 330 -25.81 -4.04 7.23
CA ILE A 330 -25.02 -5.06 6.52
C ILE A 330 -25.47 -5.15 5.06
N LEU A 331 -26.78 -5.22 4.81
CA LEU A 331 -27.32 -5.35 3.47
C LEU A 331 -27.04 -4.12 2.62
N LEU A 332 -27.19 -2.91 3.16
CA LEU A 332 -26.89 -1.67 2.43
C LEU A 332 -25.43 -1.66 1.95
N ASN A 333 -24.47 -1.92 2.84
CA ASN A 333 -23.05 -1.89 2.49
C ASN A 333 -22.63 -3.08 1.59
N SER A 334 -23.39 -4.18 1.59
CA SER A 334 -23.09 -5.34 0.75
C SER A 334 -23.72 -5.26 -0.65
N VAL A 335 -24.90 -4.65 -0.77
CA VAL A 335 -25.65 -4.48 -2.02
C VAL A 335 -25.26 -3.19 -2.73
N ASP A 336 -25.01 -2.12 -1.96
CA ASP A 336 -24.61 -0.81 -2.46
C ASP A 336 -23.40 -0.27 -1.69
N PRO A 337 -22.21 -0.87 -1.88
CA PRO A 337 -20.99 -0.41 -1.21
C PRO A 337 -20.59 1.01 -1.63
N SER A 338 -21.19 1.55 -2.69
CA SER A 338 -20.95 2.90 -3.20
C SER A 338 -21.99 3.93 -2.74
N TYR A 339 -22.98 3.54 -1.91
CA TYR A 339 -24.03 4.44 -1.42
C TYR A 339 -23.48 5.65 -0.67
N ASP A 340 -22.56 5.41 0.25
CA ASP A 340 -21.83 6.42 1.00
C ASP A 340 -20.39 5.95 1.20
N VAL A 341 -19.47 6.49 0.40
CA VAL A 341 -18.06 6.12 0.41
C VAL A 341 -17.27 7.24 1.10
N PRO A 342 -16.74 7.00 2.32
CA PRO A 342 -15.87 7.97 2.96
C PRO A 342 -14.65 8.24 2.09
N GLU A 343 -14.13 9.48 2.11
CA GLU A 343 -13.03 9.92 1.23
C GLU A 343 -11.82 8.96 1.29
N GLY A 344 -11.47 8.47 2.48
CA GLY A 344 -10.35 7.54 2.68
C GLY A 344 -10.53 6.12 2.08
N TYR A 345 -11.72 5.79 1.58
CA TYR A 345 -12.04 4.51 0.94
C TYR A 345 -12.42 4.65 -0.54
N LYS A 346 -12.37 5.87 -1.09
CA LYS A 346 -12.56 6.07 -2.53
C LYS A 346 -11.45 5.37 -3.30
N MET A 347 -11.86 4.60 -4.30
CA MET A 347 -10.94 3.93 -5.18
C MET A 347 -10.18 4.99 -6.00
N VAL A 348 -8.87 4.81 -6.11
CA VAL A 348 -7.98 5.58 -6.97
C VAL A 348 -7.32 4.63 -7.95
N LEU A 349 -7.46 4.94 -9.24
CA LEU A 349 -6.72 4.31 -10.31
C LEU A 349 -5.54 5.19 -10.66
N ILE A 350 -4.34 4.62 -10.62
CA ILE A 350 -3.09 5.28 -10.98
C ILE A 350 -2.50 4.51 -12.16
N GLN A 351 -2.36 5.19 -13.29
CA GLN A 351 -1.53 4.72 -14.39
C GLN A 351 -0.14 5.30 -14.21
N THR A 352 0.87 4.44 -14.18
CA THR A 352 2.26 4.87 -14.04
C THR A 352 2.95 4.98 -15.40
N VAL A 353 4.00 5.80 -15.46
CA VAL A 353 4.82 5.99 -16.67
C VAL A 353 5.43 4.70 -17.22
N ASP A 354 5.60 3.68 -16.37
CA ASP A 354 6.09 2.36 -16.77
C ASP A 354 4.97 1.40 -17.21
N GLY A 355 3.75 1.90 -17.43
CA GLY A 355 2.63 1.16 -18.00
C GLY A 355 1.86 0.29 -17.00
N ARG A 356 2.06 0.46 -15.69
CA ARG A 356 1.26 -0.25 -14.68
C ARG A 356 -0.03 0.51 -14.43
N LEU A 357 -1.11 -0.24 -14.29
CA LEU A 357 -2.37 0.23 -13.72
C LEU A 357 -2.46 -0.29 -12.28
N LEU A 358 -2.43 0.65 -11.34
CA LEU A 358 -2.54 0.37 -9.91
C LEU A 358 -3.94 0.79 -9.44
N ASN A 359 -4.60 -0.10 -8.72
CA ASN A 359 -5.94 0.11 -8.20
C ASN A 359 -5.93 -0.02 -6.67
N GLY A 360 -6.31 1.04 -5.96
CA GLY A 360 -6.24 1.03 -4.51
C GLY A 360 -6.90 2.22 -3.83
N VAL A 361 -6.64 2.38 -2.54
CA VAL A 361 -7.03 3.56 -1.75
C VAL A 361 -5.78 4.32 -1.31
N VAL A 362 -5.85 5.65 -1.28
CA VAL A 362 -4.71 6.46 -0.84
C VAL A 362 -4.58 6.35 0.68
N ALA A 363 -3.43 5.84 1.13
CA ALA A 363 -3.10 5.72 2.54
C ALA A 363 -2.44 6.98 3.09
N GLU A 364 -1.48 7.50 2.34
CA GLU A 364 -0.70 8.70 2.66
C GLU A 364 -0.40 9.42 1.34
N GLU A 365 -0.40 10.75 1.35
CA GLU A 365 0.04 11.56 0.22
C GLU A 365 0.79 12.78 0.75
N ASP A 366 1.96 13.05 0.20
CA ASP A 366 2.76 14.24 0.49
C ASP A 366 3.07 15.00 -0.82
N ALA A 367 3.95 16.00 -0.76
CA ALA A 367 4.30 16.81 -1.93
C ALA A 367 4.96 16.00 -3.06
N ARG A 368 5.51 14.81 -2.78
CA ARG A 368 6.38 14.07 -3.70
C ARG A 368 5.89 12.68 -4.04
N ARG A 369 5.11 12.05 -3.16
CA ARG A 369 4.67 10.67 -3.35
C ARG A 369 3.24 10.44 -2.92
N VAL A 370 2.68 9.40 -3.51
CA VAL A 370 1.42 8.79 -3.11
C VAL A 370 1.74 7.39 -2.58
N ILE A 371 1.15 7.05 -1.45
CA ILE A 371 1.20 5.70 -0.90
C ILE A 371 -0.17 5.08 -1.08
N LEU A 372 -0.23 4.08 -1.97
CA LEU A 372 -1.44 3.38 -2.32
C LEU A 372 -1.52 2.05 -1.55
N LYS A 373 -2.67 1.81 -0.94
CA LYS A 373 -3.06 0.51 -0.39
C LYS A 373 -3.82 -0.25 -1.48
N THR A 374 -3.26 -1.37 -1.90
CA THR A 374 -3.82 -2.25 -2.94
C THR A 374 -4.16 -3.60 -2.33
N VAL A 375 -5.01 -4.41 -2.98
CA VAL A 375 -5.37 -5.75 -2.46
C VAL A 375 -4.11 -6.62 -2.31
N GLU A 376 -3.17 -6.46 -3.24
CA GLU A 376 -1.95 -7.23 -3.37
C GLU A 376 -0.90 -6.78 -2.35
N GLN A 377 -0.79 -5.47 -2.15
CA GLN A 377 0.26 -4.84 -1.36
C GLN A 377 -0.32 -3.75 -0.45
N PRO A 378 -0.10 -3.84 0.87
CA PRO A 378 -0.62 -2.87 1.83
C PRO A 378 0.09 -1.51 1.75
N ARG A 379 1.20 -1.42 1.00
CA ARG A 379 1.99 -0.19 0.82
C ARG A 379 2.71 -0.20 -0.52
N VAL A 380 2.14 0.47 -1.51
CA VAL A 380 2.79 0.76 -2.79
C VAL A 380 3.17 2.24 -2.81
N VAL A 381 4.48 2.53 -2.79
CA VAL A 381 4.99 3.90 -2.84
C VAL A 381 5.21 4.29 -4.30
N ILE A 382 4.62 5.40 -4.72
CA ILE A 382 4.66 5.89 -6.09
C ILE A 382 5.12 7.35 -6.04
N ALA A 383 6.26 7.66 -6.67
CA ALA A 383 6.66 9.06 -6.85
C ALA A 383 5.64 9.76 -7.77
N LYS A 384 5.31 11.02 -7.50
CA LYS A 384 4.35 11.77 -8.31
C LYS A 384 4.83 11.94 -9.76
N ASP A 385 6.14 12.04 -9.96
CA ASP A 385 6.77 12.09 -11.29
C ASP A 385 6.60 10.78 -12.09
N ASP A 386 6.27 9.68 -11.41
CA ASP A 386 6.01 8.38 -12.02
C ASP A 386 4.53 8.15 -12.34
N ILE A 387 3.65 9.09 -12.02
CA ILE A 387 2.22 9.02 -12.30
C ILE A 387 1.95 9.66 -13.65
N GLU A 388 1.54 8.85 -14.62
CA GLU A 388 1.08 9.30 -15.92
C GLU A 388 -0.35 9.85 -15.85
N ALA A 389 -1.24 9.10 -15.17
CA ALA A 389 -2.62 9.52 -14.97
C ALA A 389 -3.15 9.06 -13.61
N ARG A 390 -4.04 9.86 -13.03
CA ARG A 390 -4.76 9.52 -11.79
C ARG A 390 -6.24 9.78 -11.99
N LYS A 391 -7.07 8.81 -11.61
CA LYS A 391 -8.53 8.95 -11.57
C LYS A 391 -9.05 8.55 -10.19
N ILE A 392 -9.74 9.45 -9.54
CA ILE A 392 -10.51 9.13 -8.33
C ILE A 392 -11.89 8.66 -8.78
N SER A 393 -12.26 7.45 -8.40
CA SER A 393 -13.57 6.88 -8.68
C SER A 393 -14.60 7.46 -7.72
N THR A 394 -15.81 7.68 -8.22
CA THR A 394 -16.99 7.92 -7.36
C THR A 394 -17.51 6.63 -6.73
N LYS A 395 -16.98 5.47 -7.13
CA LYS A 395 -17.35 4.15 -6.62
C LYS A 395 -16.39 3.68 -5.54
N SER A 396 -16.90 2.81 -4.68
CA SER A 396 -16.12 2.12 -3.65
C SER A 396 -15.09 1.18 -4.26
N MET A 397 -14.01 0.94 -3.50
CA MET A 397 -13.08 -0.15 -3.81
C MET A 397 -13.77 -1.52 -3.67
N MET A 398 -14.73 -1.64 -2.75
CA MET A 398 -15.56 -2.83 -2.63
C MET A 398 -16.42 -3.00 -3.90
N PRO A 399 -16.38 -4.16 -4.56
CA PRO A 399 -17.16 -4.41 -5.78
C PRO A 399 -18.65 -4.61 -5.46
N ASP A 400 -19.50 -4.17 -6.40
CA ASP A 400 -20.94 -4.47 -6.42
C ASP A 400 -21.19 -5.95 -6.80
N GLY A 401 -22.38 -6.46 -6.50
CA GLY A 401 -22.82 -7.77 -7.01
C GLY A 401 -22.31 -9.01 -6.27
N GLN A 402 -21.64 -8.83 -5.13
CA GLN A 402 -21.02 -9.94 -4.41
C GLN A 402 -22.05 -10.95 -3.88
N LEU A 403 -23.23 -10.48 -3.45
CA LEU A 403 -24.28 -11.35 -2.92
C LEU A 403 -25.03 -12.13 -4.01
N GLU A 404 -25.02 -11.64 -5.24
CA GLU A 404 -25.67 -12.19 -6.41
C GLU A 404 -24.91 -13.40 -6.96
N GLN A 405 -23.59 -13.41 -6.75
CA GLN A 405 -22.71 -14.52 -7.11
C GLN A 405 -22.73 -15.66 -6.09
N MET A 406 -23.36 -15.46 -4.92
CA MET A 406 -23.47 -16.45 -3.86
C MET A 406 -24.72 -17.31 -4.02
N LYS A 407 -24.63 -18.58 -3.61
CA LYS A 407 -25.83 -19.40 -3.40
C LYS A 407 -26.66 -18.82 -2.26
N PRO A 408 -28.00 -18.98 -2.27
CA PRO A 408 -28.87 -18.48 -1.21
C PRO A 408 -28.43 -18.84 0.21
N GLN A 409 -27.96 -20.07 0.41
CA GLN A 409 -27.49 -20.52 1.73
C GLN A 409 -26.14 -19.88 2.13
N GLU A 410 -25.22 -19.68 1.19
CA GLU A 410 -23.93 -19.03 1.45
C GLU A 410 -24.14 -17.59 1.92
N MET A 411 -25.10 -16.88 1.33
CA MET A 411 -25.48 -15.53 1.76
C MET A 411 -26.06 -15.53 3.18
N LEU A 412 -26.99 -16.44 3.50
CA LEU A 412 -27.55 -16.55 4.86
C LEU A 412 -26.48 -16.88 5.91
N ASP A 413 -25.59 -17.82 5.59
CA ASP A 413 -24.48 -18.23 6.43
C ASP A 413 -23.49 -17.05 6.63
N LEU A 414 -23.17 -16.31 5.56
CA LEU A 414 -22.35 -15.09 5.65
C LEU A 414 -22.99 -14.04 6.56
N ILE A 415 -24.28 -13.73 6.38
CA ILE A 415 -24.99 -12.77 7.24
C ILE A 415 -25.01 -13.27 8.69
N LYS A 416 -25.17 -14.58 8.93
CA LYS A 416 -25.11 -15.17 10.28
C LYS A 416 -23.75 -14.94 10.90
N TYR A 417 -22.66 -15.19 10.16
CA TYR A 417 -21.29 -14.96 10.62
C TYR A 417 -21.01 -13.48 10.88
N LEU A 418 -21.39 -12.59 9.96
CA LEU A 418 -21.21 -11.15 10.13
C LEU A 418 -21.94 -10.63 11.37
N ARG A 419 -22.98 -11.29 11.86
CA ARG A 419 -23.74 -10.88 13.05
C ARG A 419 -23.26 -11.52 14.36
N THR A 420 -22.21 -12.36 14.36
CA THR A 420 -21.70 -12.95 15.60
C THR A 420 -21.10 -11.88 16.52
N THR A 421 -20.87 -12.16 17.79
CA THR A 421 -20.16 -11.26 18.72
C THR A 421 -18.76 -11.74 19.06
N ALA A 422 -18.38 -12.93 18.58
CA ALA A 422 -17.07 -13.54 18.75
C ALA A 422 -16.70 -14.33 17.49
N GLN A 423 -15.41 -14.65 17.37
CA GLN A 423 -14.91 -15.54 16.32
C GLN A 423 -15.52 -16.94 16.47
N VAL A 424 -15.78 -17.59 15.35
CA VAL A 424 -16.29 -18.99 15.30
C VAL A 424 -15.31 -19.85 14.54
N GLU A 425 -15.24 -21.15 14.81
CA GLU A 425 -14.38 -22.04 14.02
C GLU A 425 -14.79 -22.05 12.55
N MET A 426 -13.80 -22.04 11.65
CA MET A 426 -14.06 -22.16 10.22
C MET A 426 -14.24 -23.65 9.90
N THR A 427 -15.30 -24.00 9.19
CA THR A 427 -15.44 -25.35 8.65
C THR A 427 -14.29 -25.61 7.68
N LYS A 428 -13.61 -26.75 7.83
CA LYS A 428 -12.50 -27.16 6.96
C LYS A 428 -12.96 -27.45 5.53
#